data_AF-A0A9E1L1D1-F1
#
_entry.id   AF-A0A9E1L1D1-F1
#
_cell.length_a   1.000
_cell.length_b   1.000
_cell.length_c   1.000
_cell.angle_alpha   90.00
_cell.angle_beta   90.00
_cell.angle_gamma   90.00
#
_symmetry.space_group_name_H-M   'P 1'
#
loop_
_entity.id
_entity.type
_entity.pdbx_description
1 polymer ?
#
loop_
_entity_poly.entity_id
_entity_poly.type
_entity_poly.pdbx_seq_one_letter_code
_entity_poly.pdbx_strand_id
1 'polypeptide(L)'
;LAYPRLIRDVFPVWATGFFLAVLLGAVFSSFNSLLNSAATLFCLDVYVPLKKEGVSDKHLLKVAKIASVAIALFSFIVAPLLQFAPDGLWQVIRIFTGFYNIPVVAVVMVGLFTKKVPALGPKIVIVFHIIAYGLFQFVLGDVISIHFLHLYAILFIVEVGIMLGIGHFRPRAQAWTYQAHNKVDMKPWRFAIPCAVTLMSSVIATYLLFSPIGLVGGLSASFWPLIWIIIAINTVVWWWFGRHDPVPLHVVGE
;
A
#
# COMPACT_ATOMS: atom_id res chain seq x y z
N LEU A 1 8.19 -10.90 19.73
CA LEU A 1 8.23 -10.27 21.09
C LEU A 1 9.54 -9.54 21.40
N ALA A 2 10.39 -9.21 20.43
CA ALA A 2 11.70 -8.60 20.70
C ALA A 2 11.59 -7.18 21.31
N TYR A 3 10.74 -6.32 20.74
CA TYR A 3 10.66 -4.92 21.14
C TYR A 3 10.09 -4.68 22.56
N PRO A 4 8.96 -5.29 22.97
CA PRO A 4 8.47 -5.14 24.35
C PRO A 4 9.43 -5.70 25.40
N ARG A 5 10.14 -6.78 25.07
CA ARG A 5 11.14 -7.38 25.96
C ARG A 5 12.35 -6.46 26.15
N LEU A 6 12.87 -5.90 25.06
CA LEU A 6 13.95 -4.91 25.10
C LEU A 6 13.61 -3.73 26.02
N ILE A 7 12.39 -3.19 25.89
CA ILE A 7 11.97 -2.04 26.70
C ILE A 7 11.91 -2.40 28.17
N ARG A 8 11.32 -3.55 28.51
CA ARG A 8 11.27 -4.03 29.89
C ARG A 8 12.67 -4.18 30.51
N ASP A 9 13.65 -4.62 29.72
CA ASP A 9 14.99 -4.91 30.19
C ASP A 9 15.89 -3.64 30.24
N VAL A 10 15.57 -2.58 29.49
CA VAL A 10 16.38 -1.34 29.39
C VAL A 10 15.77 -0.16 30.16
N PHE A 11 14.45 -0.04 30.25
CA PHE A 11 13.81 1.15 30.80
C PHE A 11 13.73 1.11 32.33
N PRO A 12 13.86 2.28 33.00
CA PRO A 12 13.53 2.39 34.40
C PRO A 12 12.03 2.19 34.63
N VAL A 13 11.65 1.69 35.81
CA VAL A 13 10.27 1.27 36.15
C VAL A 13 9.22 2.32 35.79
N TRP A 14 9.49 3.60 36.05
CA TRP A 14 8.56 4.70 35.75
C TRP A 14 8.33 4.90 34.23
N ALA A 15 9.37 4.71 33.42
CA ALA A 15 9.29 4.86 31.96
C ALA A 15 8.58 3.65 31.32
N THR A 16 8.68 2.47 31.91
CA THR A 16 7.96 1.27 31.45
C THR A 16 6.45 1.43 31.55
N GLY A 17 5.95 2.01 32.66
CA GLY A 17 4.53 2.32 32.81
C GLY A 17 4.03 3.34 31.77
N PHE A 18 4.80 4.42 31.56
CA PHE A 18 4.51 5.40 30.53
C PHE A 18 4.50 4.78 29.12
N PHE A 19 5.50 3.98 28.79
CA PHE A 19 5.57 3.28 27.51
C PHE A 19 4.36 2.38 27.27
N LEU A 20 3.94 1.60 28.28
CA LEU A 20 2.75 0.75 28.17
C LEU A 20 1.49 1.58 27.91
N ALA A 21 1.32 2.73 28.58
CA ALA A 21 0.21 3.63 28.34
C ALA A 21 0.20 4.18 26.89
N VAL A 22 1.36 4.62 26.39
CA VAL A 22 1.51 5.11 25.00
C VAL A 22 1.25 4.00 23.98
N LEU A 23 1.80 2.80 24.20
CA LEU A 23 1.62 1.66 23.32
C LEU A 23 0.14 1.25 23.24
N LEU A 24 -0.54 1.13 24.38
CA LEU A 24 -1.97 0.82 24.42
C LEU A 24 -2.79 1.93 23.74
N GLY A 25 -2.48 3.19 23.99
CA GLY A 25 -3.12 4.32 23.32
C GLY A 25 -2.97 4.28 21.80
N ALA A 26 -1.77 4.02 21.30
CA ALA A 26 -1.49 3.90 19.87
C ALA A 26 -2.22 2.70 19.22
N VAL A 27 -2.24 1.56 19.91
CA VAL A 27 -2.96 0.36 19.46
C VAL A 27 -4.47 0.60 19.40
N PHE A 28 -5.06 1.17 20.45
CA PHE A 28 -6.50 1.47 20.48
C PHE A 28 -6.90 2.52 19.45
N SER A 29 -6.07 3.55 19.23
CA SER A 29 -6.31 4.55 18.19
C SER A 29 -6.30 3.92 16.80
N SER A 30 -5.29 3.10 16.49
CA SER A 30 -5.18 2.41 15.19
C SER A 30 -6.33 1.40 14.99
N PHE A 31 -6.69 0.66 16.04
CA PHE A 31 -7.80 -0.29 16.01
C PHE A 31 -9.14 0.40 15.75
N ASN A 32 -9.42 1.51 16.42
CA ASN A 32 -10.65 2.29 16.20
C ASN A 32 -10.71 2.86 14.77
N SER A 33 -9.59 3.34 14.24
CA SER A 33 -9.50 3.82 12.86
C SER A 33 -9.78 2.71 11.84
N LEU A 34 -9.23 1.52 12.05
CA LEU A 34 -9.45 0.35 11.19
C LEU A 34 -10.91 -0.12 11.24
N LEU A 35 -11.51 -0.22 12.44
CA LEU A 35 -12.92 -0.59 12.59
C LEU A 35 -13.86 0.39 11.88
N ASN A 36 -13.64 1.69 12.08
CA ASN A 36 -14.47 2.72 11.44
C ASN A 36 -14.34 2.70 9.91
N SER A 37 -13.13 2.52 9.39
CA SER A 37 -12.88 2.43 7.95
C SER A 37 -13.54 1.19 7.35
N ALA A 38 -13.38 0.03 8.00
CA ALA A 38 -13.99 -1.23 7.55
C ALA A 38 -15.52 -1.18 7.58
N ALA A 39 -16.11 -0.61 8.64
CA ALA A 39 -17.56 -0.42 8.73
C ALA A 39 -18.09 0.54 7.65
N THR A 40 -17.35 1.61 7.35
CA THR A 40 -17.71 2.55 6.29
C THR A 40 -17.68 1.88 4.91
N LEU A 41 -16.60 1.16 4.60
CA LEU A 41 -16.47 0.37 3.36
C LEU A 41 -17.61 -0.66 3.25
N PHE A 42 -17.89 -1.41 4.32
CA PHE A 42 -19.00 -2.37 4.32
C PHE A 42 -20.35 -1.68 4.06
N CYS A 43 -20.62 -0.55 4.70
CA CYS A 43 -21.86 0.17 4.52
C CYS A 43 -22.02 0.71 3.09
N LEU A 44 -21.02 1.40 2.56
CA LEU A 44 -21.10 2.10 1.28
C LEU A 44 -20.88 1.18 0.07
N ASP A 45 -19.98 0.20 0.17
CA ASP A 45 -19.59 -0.63 -0.97
C ASP A 45 -20.31 -1.98 -1.01
N VAL A 46 -20.85 -2.46 0.13
CA VAL A 46 -21.57 -3.74 0.21
C VAL A 46 -23.04 -3.53 0.51
N TYR A 47 -23.39 -2.89 1.64
CA TYR A 47 -24.76 -2.82 2.11
C TYR A 47 -25.67 -1.96 1.22
N VAL A 48 -25.25 -0.74 0.88
CA VAL A 48 -26.04 0.18 0.04
C VAL A 48 -26.29 -0.40 -1.36
N PRO A 49 -25.27 -0.90 -2.10
CA PRO A 49 -25.49 -1.48 -3.43
C PRO A 49 -26.39 -2.71 -3.42
N LEU A 50 -26.36 -3.54 -2.35
CA LEU A 50 -27.21 -4.72 -2.23
C LEU A 50 -28.68 -4.37 -1.95
N LYS A 51 -28.94 -3.30 -1.20
CA LYS A 51 -30.30 -2.95 -0.76
C LYS A 51 -31.13 -2.29 -1.88
N LYS A 52 -30.51 -1.83 -2.97
CA LYS A 52 -31.12 -1.25 -4.20
C LYS A 52 -32.08 -0.04 -4.01
N GLU A 53 -32.43 0.30 -2.77
CA GLU A 53 -33.30 1.41 -2.39
C GLU A 53 -32.51 2.48 -1.61
N GLY A 54 -33.03 3.70 -1.57
CA GLY A 54 -32.44 4.81 -0.81
C GLY A 54 -32.41 4.50 0.69
N VAL A 55 -31.20 4.34 1.25
CA VAL A 55 -31.00 4.10 2.69
C VAL A 55 -30.83 5.44 3.40
N SER A 56 -31.66 5.71 4.41
CA SER A 56 -31.49 6.89 5.26
C SER A 56 -30.17 6.85 6.04
N ASP A 57 -29.50 8.00 6.18
CA ASP A 57 -28.26 8.16 6.95
C ASP A 57 -28.37 7.61 8.37
N LYS A 58 -29.51 7.83 9.04
CA LYS A 58 -29.75 7.31 10.40
C LYS A 58 -29.71 5.78 10.44
N HIS A 59 -30.19 5.13 9.39
CA HIS A 59 -30.15 3.67 9.26
C HIS A 59 -28.73 3.21 8.93
N LEU A 60 -28.03 3.92 8.05
CA LEU A 60 -26.66 3.60 7.68
C LEU A 60 -25.72 3.65 8.90
N LEU A 61 -25.88 4.66 9.77
CA LEU A 61 -25.13 4.76 11.03
C LEU A 61 -25.41 3.58 11.98
N LYS A 62 -26.65 3.08 12.04
CA LYS A 62 -26.96 1.88 12.84
C LYS A 62 -26.26 0.64 12.28
N VAL A 63 -26.30 0.45 10.96
CA VAL A 63 -25.63 -0.67 10.29
C VAL A 63 -24.12 -0.60 10.50
N ALA A 64 -23.50 0.58 10.37
CA ALA A 64 -22.07 0.76 10.59
C ALA A 64 -21.64 0.40 12.03
N LYS A 65 -22.43 0.78 13.04
CA LYS A 65 -22.19 0.39 14.43
C LYS A 65 -22.27 -1.12 14.63
N ILE A 66 -23.28 -1.78 14.05
CA ILE A 66 -23.45 -3.23 14.14
C ILE A 66 -22.28 -3.95 13.45
N ALA A 67 -21.89 -3.52 12.24
CA ALA A 67 -20.73 -4.04 11.54
C ALA A 67 -19.44 -3.88 12.36
N SER A 68 -19.23 -2.70 12.98
CA SER A 68 -18.06 -2.46 13.84
C SER A 68 -17.99 -3.45 15.01
N VAL A 69 -19.12 -3.67 15.70
CA VAL A 69 -19.20 -4.64 16.81
C VAL A 69 -18.94 -6.06 16.32
N ALA A 70 -19.51 -6.46 15.18
CA ALA A 70 -19.30 -7.78 14.60
C ALA A 70 -17.82 -8.02 14.24
N ILE A 71 -17.18 -7.06 13.58
CA ILE A 71 -15.75 -7.13 13.21
C ILE A 71 -14.88 -7.18 14.47
N ALA A 72 -15.21 -6.40 15.51
CA ALA A 72 -14.48 -6.39 16.77
C ALA A 72 -14.56 -7.76 17.48
N LEU A 73 -15.75 -8.34 17.59
CA LEU A 73 -15.95 -9.66 18.19
C LEU A 73 -15.21 -10.75 17.41
N PHE A 74 -15.30 -10.72 16.08
CA PHE A 74 -14.55 -11.65 15.23
C PHE A 74 -13.03 -11.51 15.46
N SER A 75 -12.53 -10.28 15.54
CA SER A 75 -11.12 -10.00 15.83
C SER A 75 -10.68 -10.57 17.18
N PHE A 76 -11.51 -10.49 18.22
CA PHE A 76 -11.22 -11.10 19.53
C PHE A 76 -11.18 -12.63 19.51
N ILE A 77 -11.94 -13.27 18.63
CA ILE A 77 -11.89 -14.72 18.44
C ILE A 77 -10.61 -15.13 17.70
N VAL A 78 -10.24 -14.39 16.66
CA VAL A 78 -9.08 -14.72 15.81
C VAL A 78 -7.75 -14.33 16.47
N ALA A 79 -7.69 -13.23 17.23
CA ALA A 79 -6.44 -12.72 17.79
C ALA A 79 -5.66 -13.74 18.62
N PRO A 80 -6.27 -14.55 19.52
CA PRO A 80 -5.56 -15.62 20.23
C PRO A 80 -4.99 -16.69 19.31
N LEU A 81 -5.62 -16.98 18.16
CA LEU A 81 -5.14 -18.01 17.24
C LEU A 81 -3.80 -17.62 16.59
N LEU A 82 -3.53 -16.33 16.46
CA LEU A 82 -2.28 -15.81 15.89
C LEU A 82 -1.05 -16.10 16.75
N GLN A 83 -1.22 -16.46 18.03
CA GLN A 83 -0.11 -16.86 18.89
C GLN A 83 0.54 -18.18 18.46
N PHE A 84 -0.21 -19.01 17.71
CA PHE A 84 0.24 -20.32 17.24
C PHE A 84 0.88 -20.26 15.83
N ALA A 85 1.08 -19.06 15.28
CA ALA A 85 1.71 -18.89 13.97
C ALA A 85 3.22 -19.19 14.04
N PRO A 86 3.71 -20.27 13.40
CA PRO A 86 5.09 -20.76 13.57
C PRO A 86 6.14 -19.77 13.06
N ASP A 87 5.87 -19.11 11.93
CA ASP A 87 6.81 -18.17 11.31
C ASP A 87 6.62 -16.70 11.77
N GLY A 88 5.79 -16.49 12.79
CA GLY A 88 5.50 -15.19 13.37
C GLY A 88 4.47 -14.34 12.61
N LEU A 89 4.00 -13.29 13.28
CA LEU A 89 2.88 -12.47 12.82
C LEU A 89 3.14 -11.75 11.49
N TRP A 90 4.40 -11.35 11.22
CA TRP A 90 4.77 -10.69 9.97
C TRP A 90 4.47 -11.57 8.75
N GLN A 91 4.77 -12.88 8.85
CA GLN A 91 4.56 -13.82 7.77
C GLN A 91 3.08 -14.02 7.49
N VAL A 92 2.27 -14.13 8.54
CA VAL A 92 0.81 -14.22 8.42
C VAL A 92 0.26 -12.99 7.70
N ILE A 93 0.63 -11.78 8.15
CA ILE A 93 0.20 -10.53 7.50
C ILE A 93 0.66 -10.51 6.04
N ARG A 94 1.90 -10.88 5.74
CA ARG A 94 2.42 -10.91 4.37
C ARG A 94 1.60 -11.86 3.47
N ILE A 95 1.29 -13.07 3.95
CA ILE A 95 0.49 -14.04 3.19
C ILE A 95 -0.91 -13.48 2.92
N PHE A 96 -1.60 -12.96 3.93
CA PHE A 96 -2.95 -12.43 3.76
C PHE A 96 -3.00 -11.16 2.89
N THR A 97 -2.01 -10.27 3.02
CA THR A 97 -1.92 -9.09 2.15
C THR A 97 -1.56 -9.45 0.71
N GLY A 98 -0.84 -10.56 0.48
CA GLY A 98 -0.56 -11.10 -0.85
C GLY A 98 -1.81 -11.46 -1.67
N PHE A 99 -2.91 -11.83 -1.03
CA PHE A 99 -4.17 -12.17 -1.72
C PHE A 99 -4.81 -11.01 -2.48
N TYR A 100 -4.54 -9.77 -2.08
CA TYR A 100 -5.19 -8.60 -2.70
C TYR A 100 -4.21 -7.57 -3.24
N ASN A 101 -2.98 -7.47 -2.71
CA ASN A 101 -2.04 -6.42 -3.10
C ASN A 101 -1.73 -6.42 -4.61
N ILE A 102 -1.39 -7.59 -5.16
CA ILE A 102 -0.99 -7.73 -6.56
C ILE A 102 -2.12 -7.43 -7.55
N PRO A 103 -3.32 -8.04 -7.42
CA PRO A 103 -4.42 -7.76 -8.34
C PRO A 103 -4.91 -6.32 -8.23
N VAL A 104 -4.90 -5.70 -7.04
CA VAL A 104 -5.25 -4.29 -6.88
C VAL A 104 -4.28 -3.40 -7.66
N VAL A 105 -2.97 -3.61 -7.51
CA VAL A 105 -1.96 -2.83 -8.23
C VAL A 105 -2.08 -3.05 -9.74
N ALA A 106 -2.27 -4.29 -10.20
CA ALA A 106 -2.44 -4.59 -11.62
C ALA A 106 -3.68 -3.90 -12.21
N VAL A 107 -4.83 -3.97 -11.54
CA VAL A 107 -6.07 -3.33 -11.98
C VAL A 107 -5.95 -1.81 -12.01
N VAL A 108 -5.32 -1.19 -10.99
CA VAL A 108 -5.09 0.26 -10.96
C VAL A 108 -4.15 0.69 -12.07
N MET A 109 -3.04 -0.02 -12.27
CA MET A 109 -2.08 0.27 -13.35
C MET A 109 -2.76 0.19 -14.73
N VAL A 110 -3.43 -0.91 -15.02
CA VAL A 110 -4.12 -1.08 -16.32
C VAL A 110 -5.23 -0.05 -16.48
N GLY A 111 -5.99 0.25 -15.43
CA GLY A 111 -7.06 1.26 -15.45
C GLY A 111 -6.54 2.68 -15.68
N LEU A 112 -5.35 3.02 -15.18
CA LEU A 112 -4.73 4.32 -15.36
C LEU A 112 -4.16 4.49 -16.77
N PHE A 113 -3.50 3.46 -17.31
CA PHE A 113 -2.80 3.53 -18.59
C PHE A 113 -3.63 3.08 -19.80
N THR A 114 -4.79 2.41 -19.59
CA THR A 114 -5.63 1.90 -20.69
C THR A 114 -7.10 2.26 -20.52
N LYS A 115 -7.71 2.83 -21.57
CA LYS A 115 -9.13 3.23 -21.57
C LYS A 115 -10.10 2.16 -22.13
N LYS A 116 -9.56 1.10 -22.71
CA LYS A 116 -10.31 0.11 -23.52
C LYS A 116 -10.53 -1.25 -22.85
N VAL A 117 -9.90 -1.53 -21.70
CA VAL A 117 -10.10 -2.81 -21.01
C VAL A 117 -11.51 -2.86 -20.40
N PRO A 118 -12.32 -3.89 -20.68
CA PRO A 118 -13.66 -4.02 -20.12
C PRO A 118 -13.63 -4.47 -18.65
N ALA A 119 -14.73 -4.30 -17.93
CA ALA A 119 -14.88 -4.74 -16.54
C ALA A 119 -14.74 -6.26 -16.34
N LEU A 120 -14.79 -7.05 -17.42
CA LEU A 120 -14.53 -8.49 -17.39
C LEU A 120 -13.07 -8.81 -17.03
N GLY A 121 -12.11 -7.97 -17.46
CA GLY A 121 -10.68 -8.19 -17.21
C GLY A 121 -10.34 -8.28 -15.72
N PRO A 122 -10.61 -7.22 -14.93
CA PRO A 122 -10.39 -7.23 -13.49
C PRO A 122 -11.10 -8.37 -12.76
N LYS A 123 -12.33 -8.72 -13.16
CA LYS A 123 -13.08 -9.84 -12.55
C LYS A 123 -12.36 -11.18 -12.72
N ILE A 124 -11.89 -11.46 -13.94
CA ILE A 124 -11.14 -12.68 -14.24
C ILE A 124 -9.81 -12.69 -13.48
N VAL A 125 -9.08 -11.58 -13.48
CA VAL A 125 -7.81 -11.46 -12.76
C VAL A 125 -7.95 -11.71 -11.27
N ILE A 126 -8.95 -11.12 -10.60
CA ILE A 126 -9.15 -11.31 -9.16
C ILE A 126 -9.41 -12.79 -8.84
N VAL A 127 -10.29 -13.44 -9.62
CA VAL A 127 -10.59 -14.88 -9.42
C VAL A 127 -9.36 -15.74 -9.70
N PHE A 128 -8.67 -15.48 -10.81
CA PHE A 128 -7.42 -16.15 -11.18
C PHE A 128 -6.38 -16.01 -10.07
N HIS A 129 -6.17 -14.82 -9.54
CA HIS A 129 -5.15 -14.56 -8.52
C HIS A 129 -5.44 -15.28 -7.22
N ILE A 130 -6.68 -15.22 -6.71
CA ILE A 130 -7.05 -15.91 -5.47
C ILE A 130 -6.76 -17.42 -5.59
N ILE A 131 -7.08 -18.01 -6.75
CA ILE A 131 -6.83 -19.44 -7.02
C ILE A 131 -5.33 -19.69 -7.17
N ALA A 132 -4.64 -18.95 -8.04
CA ALA A 132 -3.23 -19.16 -8.34
C ALA A 132 -2.34 -18.92 -7.12
N TYR A 133 -2.54 -17.80 -6.41
CA TYR A 133 -1.82 -17.47 -5.19
C TYR A 133 -2.15 -18.44 -4.06
N GLY A 134 -3.43 -18.81 -3.89
CA GLY A 134 -3.85 -19.80 -2.88
C GLY A 134 -3.24 -21.18 -3.12
N LEU A 135 -3.28 -21.68 -4.36
CA LEU A 135 -2.64 -22.94 -4.74
C LEU A 135 -1.13 -22.87 -4.54
N PHE A 136 -0.49 -21.78 -4.94
CA PHE A 136 0.94 -21.62 -4.75
C PHE A 136 1.32 -21.62 -3.27
N GLN A 137 0.59 -20.85 -2.45
CA GLN A 137 0.91 -20.64 -1.04
C GLN A 137 0.61 -21.87 -0.17
N PHE A 138 -0.44 -22.63 -0.47
CA PHE A 138 -0.92 -23.71 0.40
C PHE A 138 -0.72 -25.13 -0.15
N VAL A 139 -0.41 -25.29 -1.44
CA VAL A 139 -0.24 -26.61 -2.07
C VAL A 139 1.16 -26.77 -2.66
N LEU A 140 1.63 -25.77 -3.40
CA LEU A 140 2.91 -25.85 -4.12
C LEU A 140 4.09 -25.28 -3.35
N GLY A 141 3.86 -24.62 -2.21
CA GLY A 141 4.90 -23.94 -1.44
C GLY A 141 6.02 -24.87 -0.97
N ASP A 142 5.70 -26.14 -0.71
CA ASP A 142 6.67 -27.15 -0.28
C ASP A 142 7.42 -27.81 -1.46
N VAL A 143 6.87 -27.71 -2.67
CA VAL A 143 7.42 -28.35 -3.89
C VAL A 143 8.24 -27.36 -4.71
N ILE A 144 7.83 -26.10 -4.74
CA ILE A 144 8.40 -25.05 -5.58
C ILE A 144 8.97 -23.95 -4.67
N SER A 145 10.29 -23.92 -4.54
CA SER A 145 11.02 -22.94 -3.72
C SER A 145 11.19 -21.58 -4.41
N ILE A 146 10.08 -20.90 -4.70
CA ILE A 146 10.10 -19.52 -5.21
C ILE A 146 9.91 -18.53 -4.06
N HIS A 147 10.82 -17.58 -3.96
CA HIS A 147 10.69 -16.48 -3.01
C HIS A 147 9.47 -15.61 -3.34
N PHE A 148 8.73 -15.16 -2.32
CA PHE A 148 7.44 -14.45 -2.49
C PHE A 148 7.52 -13.23 -3.42
N LEU A 149 8.66 -12.52 -3.45
CA LEU A 149 8.87 -11.37 -4.34
C LEU A 149 8.82 -11.77 -5.83
N HIS A 150 9.43 -12.91 -6.18
CA HIS A 150 9.39 -13.40 -7.55
C HIS A 150 8.00 -13.89 -7.92
N LEU A 151 7.32 -14.56 -7.00
CA LEU A 151 5.92 -14.95 -7.20
C LEU A 151 5.02 -13.74 -7.46
N TYR A 152 5.15 -12.68 -6.66
CA TYR A 152 4.42 -11.43 -6.86
C TYR A 152 4.70 -10.78 -8.21
N ALA A 153 5.97 -10.77 -8.65
CA ALA A 153 6.33 -10.24 -9.96
C ALA A 153 5.75 -11.07 -11.11
N ILE A 154 5.81 -12.41 -11.01
CA ILE A 154 5.24 -13.31 -12.01
C ILE A 154 3.72 -13.12 -12.10
N LEU A 155 3.02 -13.14 -10.96
CA LEU A 155 1.57 -12.93 -10.90
C LEU A 155 1.20 -11.57 -11.49
N PHE A 156 1.91 -10.50 -11.13
CA PHE A 156 1.67 -9.17 -11.68
C PHE A 156 1.75 -9.13 -13.22
N ILE A 157 2.83 -9.70 -13.79
CA ILE A 157 3.01 -9.73 -15.25
C ILE A 157 1.90 -10.55 -15.92
N VAL A 158 1.56 -11.71 -15.36
CA VAL A 158 0.50 -12.59 -15.87
C VAL A 158 -0.86 -11.89 -15.84
N GLU A 159 -1.20 -11.23 -14.73
CA GLU A 159 -2.46 -10.51 -14.57
C GLU A 159 -2.60 -9.33 -15.54
N VAL A 160 -1.54 -8.52 -15.68
CA VAL A 160 -1.50 -7.44 -16.67
C VAL A 160 -1.66 -8.03 -18.07
N GLY A 161 -0.99 -9.13 -18.38
CA GLY A 161 -1.13 -9.86 -19.64
C GLY A 161 -2.56 -10.32 -19.91
N ILE A 162 -3.24 -10.90 -18.91
CA ILE A 162 -4.64 -11.33 -19.01
C ILE A 162 -5.55 -10.12 -19.28
N MET A 163 -5.39 -9.01 -18.55
CA MET A 163 -6.21 -7.82 -18.73
C MET A 163 -6.00 -7.17 -20.10
N LEU A 164 -4.75 -7.03 -20.55
CA LEU A 164 -4.44 -6.48 -21.87
C LEU A 164 -4.90 -7.40 -22.99
N GLY A 165 -4.76 -8.72 -22.83
CA GLY A 165 -5.30 -9.72 -23.75
C GLY A 165 -6.82 -9.59 -23.90
N ILE A 166 -7.56 -9.52 -22.78
CA ILE A 166 -9.01 -9.28 -22.81
C ILE A 166 -9.34 -7.93 -23.43
N GLY A 167 -8.55 -6.89 -23.13
CA GLY A 167 -8.71 -5.57 -23.76
C GLY A 167 -8.47 -5.58 -25.27
N HIS A 168 -7.62 -6.47 -25.78
CA HIS A 168 -7.36 -6.63 -27.20
C HIS A 168 -8.46 -7.42 -27.90
N PHE A 169 -8.90 -8.56 -27.34
CA PHE A 169 -9.91 -9.43 -27.95
C PHE A 169 -11.35 -8.95 -27.74
N ARG A 170 -11.64 -8.28 -26.63
CA ARG A 170 -12.95 -7.74 -26.28
C ARG A 170 -12.83 -6.31 -25.77
N PRO A 171 -12.37 -5.35 -26.60
CA PRO A 171 -12.28 -3.96 -26.20
C PRO A 171 -13.67 -3.41 -25.86
N ARG A 172 -13.70 -2.48 -24.90
CA ARG A 172 -14.91 -1.74 -24.57
C ARG A 172 -15.39 -0.96 -25.80
N ALA A 173 -16.69 -1.05 -26.11
CA ALA A 173 -17.29 -0.39 -27.29
C ALA A 173 -17.13 1.14 -27.26
N GLN A 174 -17.21 1.74 -26.08
CA GLN A 174 -16.86 3.14 -25.84
C GLN A 174 -15.64 3.21 -24.93
N ALA A 175 -14.63 3.97 -25.33
CA ALA A 175 -13.47 4.22 -24.50
C ALA A 175 -13.90 4.99 -23.24
N TRP A 176 -13.37 4.61 -22.08
CA TRP A 176 -13.66 5.34 -20.85
C TRP A 176 -13.11 6.77 -20.95
N THR A 177 -13.98 7.76 -20.75
CA THR A 177 -13.64 9.18 -20.73
C THR A 177 -13.73 9.68 -19.29
N TYR A 178 -12.60 10.17 -18.78
CA TYR A 178 -12.57 10.89 -17.51
C TYR A 178 -13.05 12.33 -17.73
N GLN A 179 -14.09 12.77 -17.01
CA GLN A 179 -14.41 14.19 -16.91
C GLN A 179 -13.84 14.72 -15.60
N ALA A 180 -12.85 15.60 -15.70
CA ALA A 180 -12.20 16.21 -14.55
C ALA A 180 -13.14 17.26 -13.93
N HIS A 181 -13.88 16.89 -12.88
CA HIS A 181 -14.59 17.86 -12.05
C HIS A 181 -13.66 18.33 -10.92
N ASN A 182 -12.72 19.20 -11.26
CA ASN A 182 -11.78 19.77 -10.29
C ASN A 182 -12.51 20.78 -9.40
N LYS A 183 -13.01 20.31 -8.24
CA LYS A 183 -13.57 21.18 -7.18
C LYS A 183 -12.49 21.89 -6.35
N VAL A 184 -11.23 21.48 -6.52
CA VAL A 184 -10.07 21.96 -5.74
C VAL A 184 -8.93 22.26 -6.71
N ASP A 185 -8.13 23.28 -6.40
CA ASP A 185 -6.94 23.63 -7.17
C ASP A 185 -5.95 22.45 -7.21
N MET A 186 -5.60 22.05 -8.43
CA MET A 186 -4.66 20.96 -8.72
C MET A 186 -3.23 21.47 -8.97
N LYS A 187 -2.98 22.78 -8.78
CA LYS A 187 -1.63 23.34 -8.92
C LYS A 187 -0.67 22.60 -7.98
N PRO A 188 0.35 21.91 -8.53
CA PRO A 188 1.29 21.16 -7.70
C PRO A 188 2.00 22.10 -6.73
N TRP A 189 2.20 21.64 -5.50
CA TRP A 189 2.95 22.39 -4.51
C TRP A 189 4.38 22.64 -5.02
N ARG A 190 4.84 23.89 -4.94
CA ARG A 190 6.12 24.36 -5.47
C ARG A 190 7.33 23.50 -5.07
N PHE A 191 7.35 23.01 -3.83
CA PHE A 191 8.46 22.22 -3.30
C PHE A 191 8.24 20.70 -3.39
N ALA A 192 7.18 20.25 -4.06
CA ALA A 192 6.90 18.82 -4.20
C ALA A 192 8.06 18.05 -4.84
N ILE A 193 8.63 18.56 -5.95
CA ILE A 193 9.74 17.93 -6.65
C ILE A 193 11.04 17.98 -5.81
N PRO A 194 11.47 19.12 -5.23
CA PRO A 194 12.61 19.15 -4.31
C PRO A 194 12.50 18.20 -3.13
N CYS A 195 11.32 18.12 -2.49
CA CYS A 195 11.08 17.19 -1.41
C CYS A 195 11.18 15.72 -1.88
N ALA A 196 10.61 15.38 -3.04
CA ALA A 196 10.70 14.05 -3.62
C ALA A 196 12.15 13.66 -3.97
N VAL A 197 12.93 14.57 -4.56
CA VAL A 197 14.36 14.37 -4.84
C VAL A 197 15.16 14.18 -3.55
N THR A 198 14.84 14.93 -2.50
CA THR A 198 15.48 14.77 -1.18
C THR A 198 15.20 13.41 -0.59
N LEU A 199 13.94 12.97 -0.62
CA LEU A 199 13.58 11.64 -0.14
C LEU A 199 14.33 10.54 -0.92
N MET A 200 14.35 10.63 -2.25
CA MET A 200 15.08 9.68 -3.11
C MET A 200 16.59 9.70 -2.81
N SER A 201 17.17 10.90 -2.64
CA SER A 201 18.57 11.09 -2.28
C SER A 201 18.92 10.39 -0.97
N SER A 202 18.08 10.53 0.05
CA SER A 202 18.24 9.85 1.35
C SER A 202 18.16 8.33 1.24
N VAL A 203 17.26 7.80 0.39
CA VAL A 203 17.19 6.37 0.12
C VAL A 203 18.48 5.89 -0.54
N ILE A 204 18.92 6.52 -1.63
CA ILE A 204 20.16 6.16 -2.34
C ILE A 204 21.36 6.25 -1.40
N ALA A 205 21.48 7.31 -0.61
CA ALA A 205 22.57 7.49 0.35
C ALA A 205 22.58 6.37 1.40
N THR A 206 21.42 5.95 1.89
CA THR A 206 21.31 4.83 2.84
C THR A 206 21.79 3.53 2.20
N TYR A 207 21.36 3.23 0.97
CA TYR A 207 21.83 2.05 0.24
C TYR A 207 23.34 2.11 -0.01
N LEU A 208 23.89 3.25 -0.41
CA LEU A 208 25.34 3.42 -0.60
C LEU A 208 26.11 3.22 0.71
N LEU A 209 25.61 3.78 1.82
CA LEU A 209 26.22 3.67 3.14
C LEU A 209 26.33 2.22 3.61
N PHE A 210 25.27 1.41 3.42
CA PHE A 210 25.26 0.01 3.81
C PHE A 210 25.68 -0.96 2.69
N SER A 211 26.12 -0.45 1.54
CA SER A 211 26.67 -1.28 0.47
C SER A 211 28.15 -1.63 0.70
N PRO A 212 28.73 -2.55 -0.08
CA PRO A 212 30.18 -2.80 -0.08
C PRO A 212 31.03 -1.57 -0.41
N ILE A 213 30.45 -0.53 -1.01
CA ILE A 213 31.13 0.75 -1.32
C ILE A 213 31.31 1.59 -0.05
N GLY A 214 30.42 1.44 0.93
CA GLY A 214 30.36 2.21 2.17
C GLY A 214 30.91 1.43 3.37
N LEU A 215 30.09 1.25 4.41
CA LEU A 215 30.50 0.69 5.70
C LEU A 215 30.80 -0.81 5.64
N VAL A 216 30.17 -1.56 4.74
CA VAL A 216 30.30 -3.03 4.71
C VAL A 216 31.62 -3.49 4.11
N GLY A 217 32.12 -2.83 3.07
CA GLY A 217 33.40 -3.17 2.43
C GLY A 217 34.57 -2.26 2.83
N GLY A 218 34.34 -1.32 3.76
CA GLY A 218 35.23 -0.20 4.04
C GLY A 218 35.01 0.94 3.05
N LEU A 219 35.16 2.19 3.52
CA LEU A 219 34.88 3.39 2.74
C LEU A 219 35.76 3.42 1.48
N SER A 220 35.19 3.01 0.35
CA SER A 220 35.86 2.98 -0.94
C SER A 220 36.16 4.42 -1.43
N ALA A 221 37.13 4.56 -2.33
CA ALA A 221 37.45 5.85 -2.94
C ALA A 221 36.25 6.49 -3.67
N SER A 222 35.31 5.67 -4.16
CA SER A 222 34.07 6.10 -4.83
C SER A 222 32.97 6.57 -3.88
N PHE A 223 33.05 6.28 -2.58
CA PHE A 223 31.97 6.60 -1.64
C PHE A 223 31.70 8.10 -1.52
N TRP A 224 32.73 8.88 -1.18
CA TRP A 224 32.61 10.33 -1.01
C TRP A 224 32.19 11.05 -2.29
N PRO A 225 32.76 10.75 -3.49
CA PRO A 225 32.27 11.29 -4.74
C PRO A 225 30.77 11.07 -4.97
N LEU A 226 30.26 9.87 -4.70
CA LEU A 226 28.84 9.56 -4.88
C LEU A 226 27.95 10.34 -3.91
N ILE A 227 28.35 10.47 -2.65
CA ILE A 227 27.64 11.29 -1.66
C ILE A 227 27.62 12.77 -2.08
N TRP A 228 28.75 13.30 -2.55
CA TRP A 228 28.82 14.68 -3.05
C TRP A 228 27.94 14.92 -4.27
N ILE A 229 27.86 13.95 -5.20
CA ILE A 229 26.94 14.02 -6.34
C ILE A 229 25.49 14.12 -5.87
N ILE A 230 25.10 13.30 -4.88
CA ILE A 230 23.75 13.31 -4.33
C ILE A 230 23.43 14.67 -3.68
N ILE A 231 24.35 15.20 -2.87
CA ILE A 231 24.19 16.52 -2.23
C ILE A 231 24.12 17.63 -3.28
N ALA A 232 24.97 17.57 -4.31
CA ALA A 232 24.97 18.55 -5.39
C ALA A 232 23.65 18.54 -6.16
N ILE A 233 23.14 17.37 -6.56
CA ILE A 233 21.82 17.21 -7.20
C ILE A 233 20.73 17.81 -6.32
N ASN A 234 20.74 17.48 -5.03
CA ASN A 234 19.74 17.98 -4.08
C ASN A 234 19.78 19.51 -4.00
N THR A 235 20.97 20.08 -3.82
CA THR A 235 21.19 21.53 -3.71
C THR A 235 20.76 22.28 -4.97
N VAL A 236 21.11 21.75 -6.14
CA VAL A 236 20.73 22.34 -7.44
C VAL A 236 19.22 22.32 -7.62
N VAL A 237 18.55 21.22 -7.28
CA VAL A 237 17.10 21.10 -7.40
C VAL A 237 16.39 22.06 -6.44
N TRP A 238 16.82 22.14 -5.18
CA TRP A 238 16.28 23.10 -4.23
C TRP A 238 16.49 24.54 -4.66
N TRP A 239 17.68 24.86 -5.17
CA TRP A 239 17.98 26.19 -5.67
C TRP A 239 17.12 26.56 -6.89
N TRP A 240 16.92 25.63 -7.82
CA TRP A 240 16.14 25.86 -9.03
C TRP A 240 14.66 26.10 -8.71
N PHE A 241 14.01 25.20 -7.96
CA PHE A 241 12.60 25.35 -7.54
C PHE A 241 12.41 26.42 -6.45
N GLY A 242 13.48 26.78 -5.73
CA GLY A 242 13.51 27.91 -4.80
C GLY A 242 13.54 29.27 -5.50
N ARG A 243 13.87 29.33 -6.80
CA ARG A 243 13.88 30.57 -7.59
C ARG A 243 12.80 30.63 -8.68
N HIS A 244 12.31 29.48 -9.15
CA HIS A 244 11.29 29.40 -10.17
C HIS A 244 9.96 28.97 -9.56
N ASP A 245 8.87 29.66 -9.93
CA ASP A 245 7.54 29.19 -9.59
C ASP A 245 7.18 27.96 -10.41
N PRO A 246 6.40 27.02 -9.84
CA PRO A 246 5.97 25.84 -10.56
C PRO A 246 5.15 26.29 -11.78
N VAL A 247 5.55 25.82 -12.96
CA VAL A 247 4.79 26.03 -14.20
C VAL A 247 3.36 25.55 -13.94
N PRO A 248 2.33 26.40 -14.10
CA PRO A 248 0.96 25.95 -13.97
C PRO A 248 0.77 24.80 -14.96
N LEU A 249 0.29 23.66 -14.47
CA LEU A 249 -0.15 22.59 -15.36
C LEU A 249 -1.22 23.21 -16.25
N HIS A 250 -0.94 23.39 -17.54
CA HIS A 250 -1.96 23.80 -18.49
C HIS A 250 -3.06 22.75 -18.42
N VAL A 251 -4.18 23.12 -17.79
CA VAL A 251 -5.42 22.40 -17.92
C VAL A 251 -5.78 22.57 -19.39
N VAL A 252 -5.54 21.54 -20.19
CA VAL A 252 -6.08 21.47 -21.55
C VAL A 252 -7.59 21.34 -21.37
N GLY A 253 -8.25 22.49 -21.29
CA GLY A 253 -9.69 22.64 -21.35
C GLY A 253 -10.00 23.57 -22.50
N GLU A 254 -10.28 22.98 -23.66
CA GLU A 254 -11.49 23.20 -24.46
C GLU A 254 -11.87 21.86 -25.13
#